data_AF-A0A7X8SYP4-F1
#
_entry.id   AF-A0A7X8SYP4-F1
#
_cell.length_a   1.000
_cell.length_b   1.000
_cell.length_c   1.000
_cell.angle_alpha   90.00
_cell.angle_beta   90.00
_cell.angle_gamma   90.00
#
_symmetry.space_group_name_H-M   'P 1'
#
loop_
_entity.id
_entity.type
_entity.pdbx_description
1 polymer ?
#
loop_
_entity_poly.entity_id
_entity_poly.type
_entity_poly.pdbx_seq_one_letter_code
_entity_poly.pdbx_strand_id
1 'polypeptide(L)'
;MALSTQEQILIEQQVTNEAKSVGAAYLLWLFLGSFGAHRFYLGKTGTGVAQLLLLIFGWLTLFIVVGGVLLIALSIWWIVDAFMIPGIVAEQKSQLRHRLSEIATWVNQPVEEPKRTVIPGHV
;
A
#
# COMPACT_ATOMS: atom_id res chain seq x y z
N MET A 1 15.09 4.65 24.92
CA MET A 1 14.18 3.84 25.76
C MET A 1 13.39 2.92 24.84
N ALA A 2 13.33 1.62 25.11
CA ALA A 2 12.52 0.68 24.32
C ALA A 2 11.03 0.88 24.69
N LEU A 3 10.14 0.86 23.68
CA LEU A 3 8.69 0.97 23.86
C LEU A 3 8.18 -0.09 24.85
N SER A 4 7.26 0.27 25.74
CA SER A 4 6.67 -0.68 26.69
C SER A 4 5.90 -1.78 25.94
N THR A 5 5.81 -2.97 26.53
CA THR A 5 5.13 -4.12 25.89
C THR A 5 3.67 -3.80 25.55
N GLN A 6 2.97 -3.01 26.39
CA GLN A 6 1.60 -2.57 26.07
C GLN A 6 1.55 -1.70 24.81
N GLU A 7 2.46 -0.74 24.66
CA GLU A 7 2.53 0.12 23.47
C GLU A 7 2.84 -0.67 22.20
N GLN A 8 3.75 -1.65 22.28
CA GLN A 8 4.07 -2.52 21.15
C GLN A 8 2.85 -3.34 20.70
N ILE A 9 2.09 -3.90 21.64
CA ILE A 9 0.86 -4.65 21.35
C ILE A 9 -0.19 -3.75 20.71
N LEU A 10 -0.38 -2.52 21.21
CA LEU A 10 -1.33 -1.56 20.63
C LEU A 10 -0.94 -1.13 19.22
N ILE A 11 0.35 -0.89 18.96
CA ILE A 11 0.86 -0.56 17.62
C ILE A 11 0.64 -1.73 16.66
N GLU A 12 0.94 -2.97 17.07
CA GLU A 12 0.68 -4.15 16.24
C GLU A 12 -0.81 -4.31 15.94
N GLN A 13 -1.69 -4.10 16.93
CA GLN A 13 -3.13 -4.12 16.70
C GLN A 13 -3.56 -3.06 15.68
N GLN A 14 -3.07 -1.83 15.78
CA GLN A 14 -3.37 -0.78 14.80
C GLN A 14 -2.82 -1.11 13.42
N VAL A 15 -1.58 -1.60 13.31
CA VAL A 15 -1.00 -2.02 12.03
C VAL A 15 -1.83 -3.13 11.41
N THR A 16 -2.31 -4.07 12.20
CA THR A 16 -3.11 -5.20 11.70
C THR A 16 -4.50 -4.76 11.25
N ASN A 17 -5.09 -3.77 11.91
CA ASN A 17 -6.43 -3.25 11.61
C ASN A 17 -6.45 -2.27 10.43
N GLU A 18 -5.42 -1.42 10.31
CA GLU A 18 -5.28 -0.42 9.25
C GLU A 18 -4.64 -0.99 7.97
N ALA A 19 -3.83 -2.05 8.06
CA ALA A 19 -3.24 -2.67 6.89
C ALA A 19 -4.31 -3.27 5.98
N LYS A 20 -4.22 -2.97 4.69
CA LYS A 20 -5.07 -3.60 3.67
C LYS A 20 -4.96 -5.12 3.75
N SER A 21 -6.10 -5.80 3.69
CA SER A 21 -6.14 -7.25 3.82
C SER A 21 -5.57 -7.94 2.58
N VAL A 22 -4.53 -8.75 2.78
CA VAL A 22 -3.97 -9.63 1.73
C VAL A 22 -5.06 -10.56 1.19
N GLY A 23 -5.90 -11.10 2.08
CA GLY A 23 -7.02 -11.95 1.70
C GLY A 23 -8.03 -11.22 0.82
N ALA A 24 -8.37 -9.97 1.16
CA ALA A 24 -9.26 -9.16 0.33
C ALA A 24 -8.64 -8.87 -1.05
N ALA A 25 -7.32 -8.61 -1.11
CA ALA A 25 -6.62 -8.41 -2.38
C ALA A 25 -6.64 -9.67 -3.26
N TYR A 26 -6.46 -10.86 -2.69
CA TYR A 26 -6.59 -12.12 -3.43
C TYR A 26 -8.04 -12.42 -3.86
N LEU A 27 -9.03 -12.10 -3.04
CA LEU A 27 -10.44 -12.22 -3.42
C LEU A 27 -10.76 -11.30 -4.60
N LEU A 28 -10.34 -10.04 -4.54
CA LEU A 28 -10.50 -9.09 -5.64
C LEU A 28 -9.75 -9.56 -6.90
N TRP A 29 -8.57 -10.15 -6.75
CA TRP A 29 -7.79 -10.69 -7.85
C TRP A 29 -8.47 -11.92 -8.49
N LEU A 30 -9.11 -12.79 -7.70
CA LEU A 30 -9.80 -13.97 -8.21
C LEU A 30 -11.12 -13.62 -8.92
N PHE A 31 -11.95 -12.75 -8.33
CA PHE A 31 -13.27 -12.42 -8.85
C PHE A 31 -13.25 -11.28 -9.88
N LEU A 32 -12.45 -10.25 -9.66
CA LEU A 32 -12.39 -9.03 -10.49
C LEU A 32 -10.98 -8.74 -11.04
N GLY A 33 -10.06 -9.71 -10.99
CA GLY A 33 -8.66 -9.45 -11.39
C GLY A 33 -8.48 -9.15 -12.87
N SER A 34 -9.32 -9.70 -13.76
CA SER A 34 -9.32 -9.35 -15.18
C SER A 34 -9.70 -7.88 -15.43
N PHE A 35 -10.49 -7.27 -14.55
CA PHE A 35 -10.81 -5.84 -14.57
C PHE A 35 -9.76 -4.96 -13.85
N GLY A 36 -8.76 -5.56 -13.19
CA GLY A 36 -7.73 -4.86 -12.44
C GLY A 36 -8.15 -4.34 -11.06
N ALA A 37 -9.27 -4.80 -10.50
CA ALA A 37 -9.83 -4.28 -9.23
C ALA A 37 -8.89 -4.42 -8.03
N HIS A 38 -8.09 -5.49 -7.97
CA HIS A 38 -7.09 -5.69 -6.92
C HIS A 38 -6.04 -4.57 -6.91
N ARG A 39 -5.67 -4.02 -8.06
CA ARG A 39 -4.73 -2.88 -8.15
C ARG A 39 -5.34 -1.58 -7.69
N PHE A 40 -6.60 -1.33 -8.01
CA PHE A 40 -7.33 -0.18 -7.47
C PHE A 40 -7.42 -0.26 -5.94
N TYR A 41 -7.72 -1.44 -5.40
CA TYR A 41 -7.75 -1.66 -3.95
C TYR A 41 -6.40 -1.43 -3.29
N LEU A 42 -5.31 -1.87 -3.92
CA LEU A 42 -3.95 -1.68 -3.41
C LEU A 42 -3.41 -0.25 -3.58
N GLY A 43 -4.18 0.68 -4.16
CA GLY A 43 -3.79 2.07 -4.40
C GLY A 43 -2.94 2.28 -5.65
N LYS A 44 -2.78 1.25 -6.49
CA LYS A 44 -2.05 1.30 -7.77
C LYS A 44 -2.99 1.62 -8.95
N THR A 45 -3.69 2.74 -8.86
CA THR A 45 -4.72 3.18 -9.83
C THR A 45 -4.20 3.24 -11.26
N GLY A 46 -3.00 3.83 -11.50
CA GLY A 46 -2.47 3.97 -12.85
C GLY A 46 -2.29 2.62 -13.57
N THR A 47 -1.73 1.63 -12.87
CA THR A 47 -1.55 0.29 -13.43
C THR A 47 -2.85 -0.53 -13.48
N GLY A 48 -3.84 -0.21 -12.64
CA GLY A 48 -5.19 -0.78 -12.73
C GLY A 48 -5.95 -0.28 -13.95
N VAL A 49 -5.85 1.03 -14.26
CA VAL A 49 -6.42 1.62 -15.49
C VAL A 49 -5.76 1.03 -16.72
N ALA A 50 -4.44 0.89 -16.74
CA ALA A 50 -3.74 0.23 -17.85
C ALA A 50 -4.29 -1.19 -18.10
N GLN A 51 -4.52 -1.96 -17.03
CA GLN A 51 -5.05 -3.31 -17.12
C GLN A 51 -6.49 -3.35 -17.67
N LEU A 52 -7.34 -2.40 -17.25
CA LEU A 52 -8.69 -2.25 -17.78
C LEU A 52 -8.68 -1.85 -19.27
N LEU A 53 -7.79 -0.94 -19.67
CA LEU A 53 -7.62 -0.57 -21.07
C LEU A 53 -7.13 -1.76 -21.89
N LEU A 54 -6.15 -2.53 -21.42
CA LEU A 54 -5.71 -3.74 -22.11
C LEU A 54 -6.83 -4.75 -22.29
N LEU A 55 -7.71 -4.91 -21.28
CA LEU A 55 -8.89 -5.77 -21.39
C LEU A 55 -9.83 -5.25 -22.49
N ILE A 56 -10.19 -3.96 -22.46
CA ILE A 56 -11.11 -3.35 -23.42
C ILE A 56 -10.55 -3.39 -24.85
N PHE A 57 -9.31 -2.96 -25.04
CA PHE A 57 -8.64 -2.99 -26.34
C PHE A 57 -8.36 -4.42 -26.82
N GLY A 58 -8.04 -5.34 -25.91
CA GLY A 58 -7.87 -6.76 -26.21
C GLY A 58 -9.14 -7.38 -26.77
N TRP A 59 -10.30 -7.09 -26.18
CA TRP A 59 -11.59 -7.51 -26.70
C TRP A 59 -11.99 -6.78 -27.99
N LEU A 60 -11.75 -5.48 -28.09
CA LEU A 60 -12.09 -4.68 -29.27
C LEU A 60 -11.28 -5.08 -30.52
N THR A 61 -10.01 -5.45 -30.33
CA THR A 61 -9.10 -5.83 -31.43
C THR A 61 -9.07 -7.34 -31.70
N LEU A 62 -9.96 -8.11 -31.07
CA LEU A 62 -10.05 -9.57 -31.25
C LEU A 62 -10.29 -9.94 -32.73
N PHE A 63 -11.09 -9.14 -33.44
CA PHE A 63 -11.40 -9.32 -34.86
C PHE A 63 -10.18 -9.23 -35.79
N ILE A 64 -9.07 -8.64 -35.33
CA ILE A 64 -7.84 -8.41 -36.10
C ILE A 64 -6.73 -9.37 -35.63
N VAL A 65 -7.04 -10.41 -34.83
CA VAL A 65 -6.08 -11.35 -34.21
C VAL A 65 -5.16 -10.71 -33.14
N VAL A 66 -4.86 -9.41 -33.24
CA VAL A 66 -4.10 -8.61 -32.27
C VAL A 66 -4.68 -8.74 -30.85
N GLY A 67 -6.01 -8.78 -30.72
CA GLY A 67 -6.66 -8.95 -29.43
C GLY A 67 -6.27 -10.25 -28.70
N GLY A 68 -6.03 -11.34 -29.45
CA GLY A 68 -5.58 -12.60 -28.86
C GLY A 68 -4.24 -12.48 -28.15
N VAL A 69 -3.27 -11.78 -28.78
CA VAL A 69 -1.95 -11.55 -28.19
C VAL A 69 -2.04 -10.67 -26.95
N LEU A 70 -2.87 -9.62 -26.99
CA LEU A 70 -3.10 -8.74 -25.84
C LEU A 70 -3.74 -9.47 -24.66
N LEU A 71 -4.70 -10.35 -24.91
CA LEU A 71 -5.34 -11.15 -23.86
C LEU A 71 -4.40 -12.22 -23.27
N ILE A 72 -3.50 -12.79 -24.07
CA ILE A 72 -2.44 -13.68 -23.56
C ILE A 72 -1.48 -12.90 -22.67
N ALA A 73 -1.02 -11.72 -23.11
CA ALA A 73 -0.17 -10.85 -22.31
C ALA A 73 -0.86 -10.42 -21.00
N LEU A 74 -2.16 -10.10 -21.05
CA LEU A 74 -2.98 -9.79 -19.88
C LEU A 74 -3.08 -10.98 -18.92
N SER A 75 -3.18 -12.21 -19.46
CA SER A 75 -3.24 -13.43 -18.65
C SER A 75 -1.92 -13.71 -17.93
N ILE A 76 -0.78 -13.52 -18.61
CA ILE A 76 0.55 -13.62 -18.00
C ILE A 76 0.70 -12.56 -16.91
N TRP A 77 0.32 -11.31 -17.20
CA TRP A 77 0.35 -10.22 -16.24
C TRP A 77 -0.50 -10.56 -15.00
N TRP A 78 -1.72 -11.05 -15.21
CA TRP A 78 -2.60 -11.46 -14.12
C TRP A 78 -1.95 -12.50 -13.17
N ILE A 79 -1.18 -13.46 -13.71
CA ILE A 79 -0.40 -14.42 -12.90
C ILE A 79 0.74 -13.73 -12.15
N VAL A 80 1.50 -12.86 -12.81
CA VAL A 80 2.60 -12.10 -12.17
C VAL A 80 2.10 -11.27 -10.99
N ASP A 81 0.91 -10.67 -11.13
CA ASP A 81 0.31 -9.87 -10.07
C ASP A 81 0.01 -10.71 -8.80
N ALA A 82 -0.28 -12.01 -8.93
CA ALA A 82 -0.49 -12.90 -7.78
C ALA A 82 0.75 -12.98 -6.87
N PHE A 83 1.94 -12.89 -7.45
CA PHE A 83 3.22 -12.84 -6.73
C PHE A 83 3.55 -11.44 -6.21
N MET A 84 3.00 -10.39 -6.82
CA MET A 84 3.27 -9.01 -6.45
C MET A 84 2.40 -8.50 -5.29
N ILE A 85 1.18 -9.04 -5.12
CA ILE A 85 0.26 -8.74 -4.01
C ILE A 85 0.92 -8.82 -2.61
N PRO A 86 1.61 -9.91 -2.23
CA PRO A 86 2.21 -10.02 -0.90
C PRO A 86 3.28 -8.95 -0.65
N GLY A 87 4.07 -8.59 -1.68
CA GLY A 87 5.07 -7.54 -1.59
C GLY A 87 4.46 -6.16 -1.33
N ILE A 88 3.37 -5.81 -2.02
CA ILE A 88 2.71 -4.51 -1.85
C ILE A 88 2.10 -4.37 -0.45
N VAL A 89 1.51 -5.44 0.08
CA VAL A 89 0.91 -5.39 1.42
C VAL A 89 1.98 -5.39 2.51
N ALA A 90 3.09 -6.10 2.31
CA ALA A 90 4.22 -6.06 3.24
C ALA A 90 4.82 -4.65 3.37
N GLU A 91 4.95 -3.94 2.25
CA GLU A 91 5.44 -2.55 2.21
C GLU A 91 4.49 -1.59 2.95
N GLN A 92 3.17 -1.75 2.81
CA GLN A 92 2.21 -0.90 3.54
C GLN A 92 2.27 -1.12 5.05
N LYS A 93 2.48 -2.37 5.49
CA LYS A 93 2.63 -2.71 6.91
C LYS A 93 3.91 -2.11 7.52
N SER A 94 5.02 -2.12 6.77
CA SER A 94 6.29 -1.55 7.27
C SER A 94 6.19 -0.03 7.42
N GLN A 95 5.62 0.67 6.43
CA GLN A 95 5.46 2.13 6.48
C GLN A 95 4.58 2.58 7.63
N LEU A 96 3.47 1.89 7.88
CA LEU A 96 2.60 2.19 9.01
C LEU A 96 3.30 1.95 10.35
N ARG A 97 4.05 0.85 10.47
CA ARG A 97 4.86 0.55 11.67
C ARG A 97 5.89 1.65 11.93
N HIS A 98 6.58 2.13 10.90
CA HIS A 98 7.56 3.21 11.03
C HIS A 98 6.91 4.51 11.50
N ARG A 99 5.79 4.93 10.90
CA ARG A 99 5.08 6.14 11.33
C ARG A 99 4.62 6.09 12.78
N LEU A 100 4.04 4.96 13.19
CA LEU A 100 3.59 4.78 14.58
C LEU A 100 4.76 4.76 15.56
N SER A 101 5.89 4.14 15.18
CA SER A 101 7.10 4.16 16.00
C SER A 101 7.66 5.58 16.16
N GLU A 102 7.70 6.37 15.09
CA GLU A 102 8.16 7.76 15.12
C GLU A 102 7.26 8.63 16.03
N ILE A 103 5.94 8.50 15.90
CA ILE A 103 4.96 9.20 16.76
C ILE A 103 5.14 8.80 18.22
N ALA A 104 5.26 7.50 18.51
CA ALA A 104 5.46 7.03 19.88
C ALA A 104 6.78 7.56 20.48
N THR A 105 7.84 7.64 19.66
CA THR A 105 9.09 8.26 20.12
C THR A 105 8.97 9.75 20.38
N TRP A 106 8.22 10.50 19.57
CA TRP A 106 7.99 11.93 19.76
C TRP A 106 7.13 12.23 20.99
N VAL A 107 6.05 11.47 21.20
CA VAL A 107 5.16 11.60 22.37
C VAL A 107 5.90 11.27 23.66
N ASN A 108 6.82 10.32 23.62
CA ASN A 108 7.63 9.92 24.78
C ASN A 108 8.92 10.73 24.93
N GLN A 109 9.13 11.80 24.16
CA GLN A 109 10.22 12.73 24.42
C GLN A 109 9.83 13.66 25.58
N PRO A 110 10.66 13.84 26.61
CA PRO A 110 10.48 14.94 27.54
C PRO A 110 10.54 16.22 26.71
N VAL A 111 9.51 17.07 26.83
CA VAL A 111 9.47 18.37 26.14
C VAL A 111 10.68 19.16 26.63
N GLU A 112 11.79 19.13 25.89
CA GLU A 112 12.86 20.08 26.12
C GLU A 112 12.28 21.44 25.76
N GLU A 113 11.94 22.22 26.79
CA GLU A 113 11.55 23.61 26.64
C GLU A 113 12.54 24.27 25.66
N PRO A 114 12.07 24.95 24.60
CA PRO A 114 12.96 25.72 23.77
C PRO A 114 13.66 26.69 24.70
N LYS A 115 14.98 26.49 24.89
CA LYS A 115 15.82 27.28 25.78
C LYS A 115 15.57 28.73 25.41
N ARG A 116 14.73 29.42 26.20
CA ARG A 116 14.39 30.82 25.99
C ARG A 116 15.72 31.53 26.02
N THR A 117 16.22 31.90 24.85
CA THR A 117 17.39 32.76 24.75
C THR A 117 16.94 34.04 25.43
N VAL A 118 17.38 34.20 26.68
CA VAL A 118 17.27 35.47 27.39
C VAL A 118 18.03 36.44 26.51
N ILE A 119 17.32 37.19 25.68
CA ILE A 119 17.89 38.31 24.93
C ILE A 119 18.36 39.25 26.03
N PRO A 120 19.68 39.41 26.24
CA PRO A 120 20.16 40.36 27.23
C PRO A 120 19.64 41.72 26.80
N GLY A 121 18.88 42.35 27.70
CA GLY A 121 18.28 43.65 27.46
C GLY A 121 19.33 44.63 26.94
N HIS A 122 19.05 45.22 25.79
CA HIS A 122 19.74 46.41 25.34
C HIS A 122 19.39 47.54 26.32
N VAL A 123 20.34 47.82 27.22
CA VAL A 123 20.44 49.05 28.01
C VAL A 123 21.16 50.09 27.17
#